data_AF-A0A8J8CAI7-F1
#
_entry.id   AF-A0A8J8CAI7-F1
#
_cell.length_a   1.000
_cell.length_b   1.000
_cell.length_c   1.000
_cell.angle_alpha   90.00
_cell.angle_beta   90.00
_cell.angle_gamma   90.00
#
_symmetry.space_group_name_H-M   'P 1'
#
loop_
_entity.id
_entity.type
_entity.pdbx_description
1 polymer ?
#
loop_
_entity_poly.entity_id
_entity_poly.type
_entity_poly.pdbx_seq_one_letter_code
_entity_poly.pdbx_strand_id
1 'polypeptide(L)'
;IDPKYVYAWNNKGDALYNLGKYNEAIECFNKALEIDPDNDHAKHMKENALNNLRKHEKTIDKEDTEQIATTNNEKEDTEQGATTNNENTSTIPYIGNISIIGIIILSLLIISSIFYTRHKKKDSDKEAEGTLYKNEEASKSELEPKADENTKPELKIELPINILTLNVWKKVEMEIVNKGDAIAKNIIFEFSEDVAIRNLPEIEVKPKSKKIVEFYLKPNVLGEVPLEVKVRCKDHLNREYEFRETIILEVKEKVEETPEKGISPAEFTPKPTTPKTFPPELSERYVEVEFIGKGGFARVFKAKRKDGKEVAVKIPISLDESTGKSFLKEIENWTKLNHKNIVKVYHYNILPIPYFEMELCDHSLEDIGKPMDIEETAWIIFNTAEGLKYAHSQKIIHLDLKPHNILLKDGIPKISDWGLSKVMTESSSATANKGFTPIYASPEQIDSKSKDEKTDIWQLGVVFYELVTGELPFKGDGFVEILTAITTKEPVKPSEINPEAKEVEKIIMKCLKKNKKERYQSVKELQRDLSKYLGIKYKESLKLSVSRGDSRRSAYYCCELLLMSMKDNNIIEAYKYASDLLNYTEGEVKQEVQELCGDLKFRIENGINDIPEELIKKAEVIAHKIRVGF
;
A
#
# COMPACT_ATOMS: atom_id res chain seq x y z
N ILE A 1 -18.02 -4.86 -32.27
CA ILE A 1 -18.60 -5.82 -31.29
C ILE A 1 -19.32 -6.87 -32.12
N ASP A 2 -19.01 -8.15 -31.92
CA ASP A 2 -19.76 -9.23 -32.55
C ASP A 2 -21.25 -9.10 -32.15
N PRO A 3 -22.17 -8.88 -33.11
CA PRO A 3 -23.58 -8.68 -32.82
C PRO A 3 -24.24 -9.87 -32.10
N LYS A 4 -23.63 -11.07 -32.17
CA LYS A 4 -24.15 -12.31 -31.57
C LYS A 4 -23.59 -12.61 -30.18
N TYR A 5 -22.72 -11.76 -29.63
CA TYR A 5 -22.13 -12.00 -28.31
C TYR A 5 -22.99 -11.39 -27.18
N VAL A 6 -23.77 -12.24 -26.52
CA VAL A 6 -24.75 -11.87 -25.47
C VAL A 6 -24.14 -11.02 -24.35
N TYR A 7 -22.94 -11.38 -23.87
CA TYR A 7 -22.29 -10.67 -22.76
C TYR A 7 -21.89 -9.23 -23.14
N ALA A 8 -21.63 -8.93 -24.41
CA ALA A 8 -21.36 -7.55 -24.82
C ALA A 8 -22.61 -6.67 -24.79
N TRP A 9 -23.78 -7.24 -25.10
CA TRP A 9 -25.06 -6.53 -24.96
C TRP A 9 -25.43 -6.32 -23.50
N ASN A 10 -25.19 -7.32 -22.62
CA ASN A 10 -25.37 -7.18 -21.18
C ASN A 10 -24.47 -6.08 -20.59
N ASN A 11 -23.16 -6.14 -20.87
CA ASN A 11 -22.22 -5.15 -20.35
C ASN A 11 -22.51 -3.73 -20.84
N LYS A 12 -22.98 -3.59 -22.09
CA LYS A 12 -23.40 -2.29 -22.64
C LYS A 12 -24.69 -1.79 -21.98
N GLY A 13 -25.65 -2.68 -21.74
CA GLY A 13 -26.89 -2.38 -21.01
C GLY A 13 -26.61 -1.92 -19.58
N ASP A 14 -25.72 -2.62 -18.87
CA ASP A 14 -25.31 -2.28 -17.50
C ASP A 14 -24.62 -0.92 -17.43
N ALA A 15 -23.74 -0.62 -18.38
CA ALA A 15 -23.09 0.69 -18.47
C ALA A 15 -24.10 1.82 -18.70
N LEU A 16 -25.09 1.61 -19.59
CA LEU A 16 -26.13 2.60 -19.87
C LEU A 16 -27.12 2.76 -18.71
N TYR A 17 -27.44 1.68 -18.02
CA TYR A 17 -28.25 1.68 -16.81
C TYR A 17 -27.59 2.52 -15.71
N ASN A 18 -26.27 2.34 -15.48
CA ASN A 18 -25.51 3.12 -14.49
C ASN A 18 -25.36 4.60 -14.88
N LEU A 19 -25.48 4.93 -16.17
CA LEU A 19 -25.50 6.31 -16.68
C LEU A 19 -26.91 6.94 -16.63
N GLY A 20 -27.92 6.24 -16.09
CA GLY A 20 -29.30 6.72 -16.01
C GLY A 20 -30.06 6.69 -17.35
N LYS A 21 -29.48 6.09 -18.39
CA LYS A 21 -30.08 6.02 -19.73
C LYS A 21 -30.94 4.77 -19.89
N TYR A 22 -32.03 4.71 -19.12
CA TYR A 22 -32.82 3.48 -18.96
C TYR A 22 -33.45 2.96 -20.25
N ASN A 23 -33.92 3.83 -21.16
CA ASN A 23 -34.46 3.41 -22.46
C ASN A 23 -33.42 2.70 -23.34
N GLU A 24 -32.22 3.28 -23.44
CA GLU A 24 -31.11 2.72 -24.24
C GLU A 24 -30.57 1.42 -23.61
N ALA A 25 -30.62 1.30 -22.27
CA ALA A 25 -30.27 0.09 -21.55
C ALA A 25 -31.27 -1.06 -21.85
N ILE A 26 -32.59 -0.77 -21.86
CA ILE A 26 -33.63 -1.75 -22.18
C ILE A 26 -33.46 -2.29 -23.61
N GLU A 27 -33.10 -1.45 -24.59
CA GLU A 27 -32.80 -1.91 -25.94
C GLU A 27 -31.63 -2.89 -25.99
N CYS A 28 -30.59 -2.65 -25.17
CA CYS A 28 -29.45 -3.56 -25.09
C CYS A 28 -29.83 -4.90 -24.45
N PHE A 29 -30.64 -4.89 -23.39
CA PHE A 29 -31.14 -6.14 -22.78
C PHE A 29 -32.13 -6.88 -23.67
N ASN A 30 -32.95 -6.19 -24.46
CA ASN A 30 -33.80 -6.82 -25.48
C ASN A 30 -32.97 -7.56 -26.54
N LYS A 31 -31.89 -6.93 -27.03
CA LYS A 31 -30.98 -7.58 -27.98
C LYS A 31 -30.25 -8.78 -27.36
N ALA A 32 -29.90 -8.72 -26.07
CA ALA A 32 -29.38 -9.88 -25.36
C ALA A 32 -30.41 -11.02 -25.30
N LEU A 33 -31.68 -10.72 -25.03
CA LEU A 33 -32.77 -11.68 -24.95
C LEU A 33 -33.24 -12.22 -26.32
N GLU A 34 -33.03 -11.48 -27.40
CA GLU A 34 -33.23 -11.96 -28.77
C GLU A 34 -32.21 -13.04 -29.16
N ILE A 35 -31.00 -12.98 -28.59
CA ILE A 35 -29.92 -13.93 -28.84
C ILE A 35 -29.97 -15.11 -27.85
N ASP A 36 -30.29 -14.83 -26.58
CA ASP A 36 -30.43 -15.82 -25.50
C ASP A 36 -31.69 -15.51 -24.66
N PRO A 37 -32.84 -16.13 -24.99
CA PRO A 37 -34.10 -15.92 -24.30
C PRO A 37 -34.10 -16.32 -22.82
N ASP A 38 -33.15 -17.14 -22.37
CA ASP A 38 -33.03 -17.64 -21.00
C ASP A 38 -31.98 -16.87 -20.17
N ASN A 39 -31.52 -15.73 -20.68
CA ASN A 39 -30.56 -14.89 -19.98
C ASN A 39 -31.19 -14.21 -18.74
N ASP A 40 -31.03 -14.83 -17.57
CA ASP A 40 -31.59 -14.33 -16.30
C ASP A 40 -31.09 -12.92 -15.95
N HIS A 41 -29.83 -12.60 -16.27
CA HIS A 41 -29.27 -11.27 -16.05
C HIS A 41 -29.99 -10.21 -16.88
N ALA A 42 -30.17 -10.45 -18.18
CA ALA A 42 -30.86 -9.51 -19.06
C ALA A 42 -32.35 -9.35 -18.69
N LYS A 43 -33.04 -10.42 -18.25
CA LYS A 43 -34.42 -10.34 -17.74
C LYS A 43 -34.50 -9.46 -16.50
N HIS A 44 -33.65 -9.72 -15.50
CA HIS A 44 -33.63 -9.00 -14.24
C HIS A 44 -33.27 -7.51 -14.43
N MET A 45 -32.22 -7.22 -15.22
CA MET A 45 -31.77 -5.86 -15.44
C MET A 45 -32.73 -5.04 -16.31
N LYS A 46 -33.42 -5.66 -17.27
CA LYS A 46 -34.51 -5.03 -18.01
C LYS A 46 -35.67 -4.62 -17.10
N GLU A 47 -36.06 -5.49 -16.16
CA GLU A 47 -37.11 -5.19 -15.17
C GLU A 47 -36.69 -4.02 -14.25
N ASN A 48 -35.45 -4.01 -13.79
CA ASN A 48 -34.90 -2.92 -13.00
C ASN A 48 -34.88 -1.59 -13.77
N ALA A 49 -34.52 -1.61 -15.06
CA ALA A 49 -34.54 -0.44 -15.93
C ALA A 49 -35.97 0.10 -16.15
N LEU A 50 -36.95 -0.78 -16.38
CA LEU A 50 -38.38 -0.41 -16.49
C LEU A 50 -38.92 0.21 -15.20
N ASN A 51 -38.54 -0.35 -14.04
CA ASN A 51 -38.96 0.18 -12.75
C ASN A 51 -38.39 1.58 -12.47
N ASN A 52 -37.15 1.85 -12.87
CA ASN A 52 -36.57 3.18 -12.74
C ASN A 52 -37.16 4.19 -13.72
N LEU A 53 -37.49 3.78 -14.95
CA LEU A 53 -38.20 4.63 -15.90
C LEU A 53 -39.56 5.08 -15.34
N ARG A 54 -40.35 4.14 -14.78
CA ARG A 54 -41.64 4.43 -14.13
C ARG A 54 -41.51 5.33 -12.91
N LYS A 55 -40.41 5.25 -12.16
CA LYS A 55 -40.12 6.14 -11.03
C LYS A 55 -39.80 7.56 -11.52
N HIS A 56 -39.02 7.70 -12.59
CA HIS A 56 -38.71 9.00 -13.18
C HIS A 56 -39.96 9.68 -13.77
N GLU A 57 -40.81 8.95 -14.49
CA GLU A 57 -42.09 9.49 -15.02
C GLU A 57 -43.01 9.98 -13.89
N LYS A 58 -43.13 9.23 -12.78
CA LYS A 58 -43.88 9.66 -11.58
C LYS A 58 -43.28 10.87 -10.85
N THR A 59 -41.99 11.13 -11.04
CA THR A 59 -41.30 12.28 -10.43
C THR A 59 -41.53 13.53 -11.27
N ILE A 60 -41.54 13.39 -12.60
CA ILE A 60 -41.85 14.47 -13.55
C ILE A 60 -43.32 14.91 -13.39
N ASP A 61 -44.27 13.96 -13.30
CA ASP A 61 -45.70 14.30 -13.04
C ASP A 61 -45.93 15.02 -11.70
N LYS A 62 -45.10 14.73 -10.68
CA LYS A 62 -45.15 15.40 -9.38
C LYS A 62 -44.56 16.81 -9.42
N GLU A 63 -43.47 17.01 -10.15
CA GLU A 63 -42.86 18.33 -10.33
C GLU A 63 -43.76 19.24 -11.17
N ASP A 64 -44.41 18.71 -12.22
CA ASP A 64 -45.37 19.48 -13.03
C ASP A 64 -46.65 19.84 -12.24
N THR A 65 -47.11 18.96 -11.34
CA THR A 65 -48.27 19.25 -10.47
C THR A 65 -47.92 20.21 -9.32
N GLU A 66 -46.70 20.18 -8.77
CA GLU A 66 -46.23 21.18 -7.79
C GLU A 66 -45.95 22.55 -8.43
N GLN A 67 -45.55 22.60 -9.70
CA GLN A 67 -45.35 23.86 -10.43
C GLN A 67 -46.69 24.52 -10.82
N ILE A 68 -47.73 23.73 -11.10
CA ILE A 68 -49.10 24.25 -11.31
C ILE A 68 -49.74 24.69 -9.98
N ALA A 69 -49.48 23.99 -8.87
CA ALA A 69 -50.01 24.35 -7.54
C ALA A 69 -49.37 25.62 -6.95
N THR A 70 -48.13 25.96 -7.33
CA THR A 70 -47.43 27.16 -6.85
C THR A 70 -47.77 28.43 -7.64
N THR A 71 -48.47 28.33 -8.77
CA THR A 71 -48.86 29.49 -9.60
C THR A 71 -50.31 29.97 -9.32
N ASN A 72 -51.11 29.20 -8.56
CA ASN A 72 -52.54 29.48 -8.33
C ASN A 72 -52.93 29.75 -6.86
N ASN A 73 -52.01 30.27 -6.04
CA ASN A 73 -52.33 30.79 -4.70
C ASN A 73 -52.22 32.32 -4.65
N GLU A 74 -53.03 32.98 -5.48
CA GLU A 74 -53.60 34.28 -5.16
C GLU A 74 -55.10 34.22 -5.45
N LYS A 75 -55.89 33.80 -4.46
CA LYS A 75 -57.22 34.34 -4.07
C LYS A 75 -58.08 33.32 -3.31
N GLU A 76 -58.77 33.88 -2.32
CA GLU A 76 -60.06 33.44 -1.74
C GLU A 76 -60.08 32.30 -0.71
N ASP A 77 -60.07 32.72 0.55
CA ASP A 77 -61.18 32.66 1.51
C ASP A 77 -62.14 31.44 1.55
N THR A 78 -62.39 31.06 2.81
CA THR A 78 -63.65 30.60 3.42
C THR A 78 -64.14 29.15 3.27
N GLU A 79 -64.34 28.58 4.47
CA GLU A 79 -65.50 27.81 4.93
C GLU A 79 -65.61 26.28 4.74
N GLN A 80 -65.68 25.64 5.93
CA GLN A 80 -66.68 24.67 6.40
C GLN A 80 -66.81 23.28 5.73
N GLY A 81 -66.90 22.28 6.61
CA GLY A 81 -68.11 21.44 6.61
C GLY A 81 -67.96 19.97 6.21
N ALA A 82 -67.58 19.15 7.20
CA ALA A 82 -68.38 18.03 7.70
C ALA A 82 -68.98 16.96 6.73
N THR A 83 -68.53 15.72 6.99
CA THR A 83 -69.34 14.52 7.34
C THR A 83 -69.92 13.58 6.28
N THR A 84 -69.65 12.27 6.53
CA THR A 84 -70.52 11.06 6.41
C THR A 84 -70.79 10.50 5.00
N ASN A 85 -70.84 9.20 4.70
CA ASN A 85 -71.02 7.93 5.43
C ASN A 85 -70.55 6.76 4.50
N ASN A 86 -69.88 5.70 5.00
CA ASN A 86 -70.44 4.37 5.36
C ASN A 86 -70.85 3.53 4.11
N GLU A 87 -70.52 2.24 3.88
CA GLU A 87 -70.36 1.08 4.77
C GLU A 87 -69.66 -0.13 4.07
N ASN A 88 -69.32 -1.13 4.91
CA ASN A 88 -69.25 -2.59 4.65
C ASN A 88 -67.93 -3.17 4.07
N THR A 89 -67.30 -4.21 4.60
CA THR A 89 -67.58 -5.16 5.72
C THR A 89 -66.31 -6.01 5.99
N SER A 90 -66.27 -6.67 7.16
CA SER A 90 -65.54 -7.91 7.52
C SER A 90 -64.05 -7.90 7.95
N THR A 91 -63.84 -7.69 9.26
CA THR A 91 -63.25 -8.62 10.27
C THR A 91 -62.09 -9.57 9.92
N ILE A 92 -60.85 -9.23 10.38
CA ILE A 92 -59.98 -9.80 11.46
C ILE A 92 -60.10 -11.36 11.71
N PRO A 93 -59.01 -12.18 11.92
CA PRO A 93 -57.96 -11.89 12.90
C PRO A 93 -56.50 -12.34 12.68
N TYR A 94 -55.67 -11.69 13.51
CA TYR A 94 -54.37 -12.07 14.06
C TYR A 94 -54.40 -13.36 14.90
N ILE A 95 -53.26 -14.06 14.99
CA ILE A 95 -52.63 -14.85 16.09
C ILE A 95 -51.44 -15.54 15.38
N GLY A 96 -50.17 -15.50 15.80
CA GLY A 96 -49.60 -15.57 17.13
C GLY A 96 -48.82 -16.88 17.26
N ASN A 97 -47.50 -16.80 17.09
CA ASN A 97 -46.42 -17.43 17.88
C ASN A 97 -46.50 -18.89 18.40
N ILE A 98 -45.28 -19.48 18.46
CA ILE A 98 -44.75 -20.50 19.39
C ILE A 98 -44.61 -21.95 18.87
N SER A 99 -43.35 -22.23 18.51
CA SER A 99 -42.46 -23.26 19.09
C SER A 99 -42.44 -24.70 18.60
N ILE A 100 -41.20 -25.08 18.26
CA ILE A 100 -40.48 -26.28 18.73
C ILE A 100 -41.13 -27.61 18.37
N ILE A 101 -40.59 -28.27 17.34
CA ILE A 101 -39.96 -29.61 17.41
C ILE A 101 -39.46 -29.99 16.00
N GLY A 102 -38.18 -30.38 15.93
CA GLY A 102 -37.49 -30.85 14.74
C GLY A 102 -36.34 -29.90 14.35
N ILE A 103 -35.34 -29.61 15.19
CA ILE A 103 -34.36 -30.57 15.74
C ILE A 103 -33.89 -31.55 14.66
N ILE A 104 -32.71 -31.23 14.11
CA ILE A 104 -31.71 -32.15 13.54
C ILE A 104 -32.07 -32.76 12.19
N ILE A 105 -31.82 -32.03 11.10
CA ILE A 105 -31.13 -32.58 9.91
C ILE A 105 -30.38 -31.42 9.21
N LEU A 106 -29.23 -30.99 9.74
CA LEU A 106 -28.07 -30.54 8.93
C LEU A 106 -26.88 -30.13 9.81
N SER A 107 -26.51 -30.92 10.82
CA SER A 107 -25.17 -30.81 11.42
C SER A 107 -24.78 -32.09 12.14
N LEU A 108 -23.59 -32.60 11.78
CA LEU A 108 -22.74 -33.56 12.52
C LEU A 108 -22.98 -35.06 12.30
N LEU A 109 -22.23 -35.63 11.36
CA LEU A 109 -21.21 -36.66 11.62
C LEU A 109 -20.04 -36.35 10.65
N ILE A 110 -18.97 -35.65 11.04
CA ILE A 110 -17.80 -36.12 11.81
C ILE A 110 -17.20 -37.42 11.24
N ILE A 111 -16.04 -37.23 10.59
CA ILE A 111 -14.85 -38.09 10.57
C ILE A 111 -15.00 -39.50 9.99
N SER A 112 -14.49 -39.67 8.77
CA SER A 112 -13.69 -40.80 8.27
C SER A 112 -13.42 -40.50 6.78
N SER A 113 -12.20 -40.26 6.29
CA SER A 113 -11.12 -41.24 6.30
C SER A 113 -9.79 -40.55 5.96
N ILE A 114 -8.88 -40.50 6.93
CA ILE A 114 -7.43 -40.39 6.70
C ILE A 114 -6.84 -41.64 7.36
N PHE A 115 -6.07 -42.39 6.59
CA PHE A 115 -5.14 -43.47 6.99
C PHE A 115 -5.73 -44.73 7.64
N TYR A 116 -5.66 -45.84 6.91
CA TYR A 116 -5.33 -47.12 7.53
C TYR A 116 -4.38 -47.97 6.67
N THR A 117 -3.17 -48.15 7.22
CA THR A 117 -2.21 -49.24 7.09
C THR A 117 -1.53 -49.56 5.75
N ARG A 118 -0.28 -49.12 5.70
CA ARG A 118 0.87 -49.91 5.24
C ARG A 118 1.30 -50.83 6.39
N HIS A 119 1.24 -52.16 6.24
CA HIS A 119 2.19 -53.12 6.87
C HIS A 119 1.95 -54.58 6.44
N LYS A 120 2.96 -55.18 5.80
CA LYS A 120 3.59 -56.52 5.99
C LYS A 120 3.88 -57.29 4.69
N LYS A 121 5.17 -57.30 4.30
CA LYS A 121 6.12 -58.44 4.36
C LYS A 121 7.49 -57.90 3.92
N LYS A 122 8.51 -57.90 4.79
CA LYS A 122 9.52 -58.97 5.02
C LYS A 122 10.35 -59.23 3.76
N ASP A 123 11.66 -59.39 3.77
CA ASP A 123 12.72 -59.42 4.80
C ASP A 123 14.06 -59.50 4.03
N SER A 124 15.16 -59.41 4.77
CA SER A 124 16.55 -59.82 4.48
C SER A 124 17.42 -58.74 3.80
N ASP A 125 18.30 -58.07 4.55
CA ASP A 125 19.62 -58.51 5.08
C ASP A 125 20.69 -57.95 4.13
N LYS A 126 21.84 -57.41 4.51
CA LYS A 126 22.58 -57.19 5.76
C LYS A 126 23.81 -56.35 5.34
N GLU A 127 24.40 -55.63 6.31
CA GLU A 127 25.86 -55.42 6.56
C GLU A 127 26.79 -55.15 5.34
N ALA A 128 27.69 -54.17 5.30
CA ALA A 128 28.63 -53.66 6.31
C ALA A 128 29.21 -52.33 5.76
N GLU A 129 29.27 -51.26 6.55
CA GLU A 129 30.50 -50.74 7.20
C GLU A 129 31.73 -50.58 6.30
N GLY A 130 32.32 -49.38 6.37
CA GLY A 130 33.76 -49.26 6.57
C GLY A 130 34.53 -48.40 5.56
N THR A 131 34.64 -47.11 5.91
CA THR A 131 35.91 -46.35 6.04
C THR A 131 37.04 -46.50 5.01
N LEU A 132 37.53 -45.40 4.41
CA LEU A 132 38.61 -44.53 4.94
C LEU A 132 39.20 -43.64 3.84
N TYR A 133 39.38 -42.37 4.18
CA TYR A 133 40.29 -41.44 3.52
C TYR A 133 41.76 -41.85 3.75
N LYS A 134 42.61 -41.71 2.73
CA LYS A 134 43.91 -40.99 2.82
C LYS A 134 44.64 -40.84 1.47
N ASN A 135 45.06 -39.60 1.27
CA ASN A 135 46.14 -39.01 0.48
C ASN A 135 47.20 -39.93 -0.13
N GLU A 136 47.76 -39.54 -1.29
CA GLU A 136 49.15 -39.07 -1.38
C GLU A 136 49.46 -38.43 -2.75
N GLU A 137 50.10 -37.26 -2.70
CA GLU A 137 50.82 -36.63 -3.80
C GLU A 137 52.13 -37.40 -4.05
N ALA A 138 52.51 -37.58 -5.32
CA ALA A 138 53.92 -37.79 -5.68
C ALA A 138 54.19 -37.23 -7.07
N SER A 139 55.04 -36.20 -7.10
CA SER A 139 55.72 -35.69 -8.28
C SER A 139 56.77 -36.70 -8.77
N LYS A 140 56.79 -36.99 -10.07
CA LYS A 140 57.96 -37.55 -10.77
C LYS A 140 57.99 -37.08 -12.21
N SER A 141 59.08 -36.40 -12.53
CA SER A 141 59.56 -36.09 -13.89
C SER A 141 60.02 -37.36 -14.59
N GLU A 142 59.62 -37.59 -15.84
CA GLU A 142 60.36 -38.50 -16.74
C GLU A 142 59.98 -38.29 -18.23
N LEU A 143 61.02 -37.96 -19.00
CA LEU A 143 61.31 -38.19 -20.43
C LEU A 143 60.19 -38.18 -21.49
N GLU A 144 60.38 -37.34 -22.51
CA GLU A 144 59.73 -37.47 -23.82
C GLU A 144 60.04 -38.84 -24.46
N PRO A 145 59.02 -39.66 -24.80
CA PRO A 145 59.24 -40.90 -25.51
C PRO A 145 59.44 -40.62 -27.01
N LYS A 146 60.43 -41.32 -27.59
CA LYS A 146 60.66 -41.39 -29.03
C LYS A 146 59.36 -41.67 -29.79
N ALA A 147 59.11 -40.85 -30.80
CA ALA A 147 58.00 -40.96 -31.76
C ALA A 147 57.91 -42.36 -32.37
N ASP A 148 56.92 -43.14 -31.93
CA ASP A 148 56.51 -44.38 -32.60
C ASP A 148 55.68 -44.00 -33.82
N GLU A 149 56.11 -44.43 -35.02
CA GLU A 149 55.53 -44.09 -36.33
C GLU A 149 54.04 -44.46 -36.43
N ASN A 150 53.53 -45.35 -35.57
CA ASN A 150 52.12 -45.75 -35.54
C ASN A 150 51.24 -44.99 -34.52
N THR A 151 51.80 -44.03 -33.77
CA THR A 151 51.00 -43.24 -32.82
C THR A 151 50.13 -42.22 -33.55
N LYS A 152 48.84 -42.12 -33.17
CA LYS A 152 47.87 -41.17 -33.72
C LYS A 152 47.02 -40.55 -32.61
N PRO A 153 46.55 -39.31 -32.75
CA PRO A 153 45.56 -38.75 -31.85
C PRO A 153 44.20 -39.44 -32.05
N GLU A 154 43.36 -39.47 -31.02
CA GLU A 154 41.98 -39.92 -31.11
C GLU A 154 41.12 -39.02 -30.22
N LEU A 155 40.45 -38.04 -30.83
CA LEU A 155 39.71 -37.03 -30.09
C LEU A 155 38.24 -37.44 -29.95
N LYS A 156 37.75 -37.43 -28.71
CA LYS A 156 36.33 -37.46 -28.38
C LYS A 156 35.92 -36.11 -27.83
N ILE A 157 34.81 -35.57 -28.29
CA ILE A 157 34.32 -34.24 -27.91
C ILE A 157 32.98 -34.40 -27.21
N GLU A 158 32.86 -33.79 -26.05
CA GLU A 158 31.62 -33.76 -25.28
C GLU A 158 31.29 -32.31 -24.91
N LEU A 159 30.03 -31.94 -25.10
CA LEU A 159 29.47 -30.68 -24.65
C LEU A 159 28.42 -31.00 -23.58
N PRO A 160 28.71 -30.84 -22.28
CA PRO A 160 27.80 -31.22 -21.19
C PRO A 160 26.49 -30.41 -21.17
N ILE A 161 26.40 -29.34 -21.95
CA ILE A 161 25.21 -28.50 -22.07
C ILE A 161 24.39 -28.97 -23.27
N ASN A 162 23.16 -29.39 -23.01
CA ASN A 162 22.19 -29.77 -24.03
C ASN A 162 21.07 -28.74 -24.22
N ILE A 163 20.90 -27.72 -23.37
CA ILE A 163 19.83 -26.71 -23.50
C ILE A 163 20.36 -25.30 -23.70
N LEU A 164 19.94 -24.66 -24.79
CA LEU A 164 20.35 -23.31 -25.21
C LEU A 164 19.15 -22.44 -25.61
N THR A 165 19.37 -21.13 -25.69
CA THR A 165 18.34 -20.14 -26.03
C THR A 165 18.62 -19.52 -27.40
N LEU A 166 17.61 -19.49 -28.27
CA LEU A 166 17.68 -18.96 -29.63
C LEU A 166 18.22 -17.52 -29.63
N ASN A 167 19.20 -17.25 -30.49
CA ASN A 167 19.82 -15.93 -30.69
C ASN A 167 20.47 -15.29 -29.43
N VAL A 168 20.75 -16.06 -28.37
CA VAL A 168 21.43 -15.58 -27.17
C VAL A 168 22.84 -16.17 -27.07
N TRP A 169 23.84 -15.32 -26.81
CA TRP A 169 25.20 -15.76 -26.53
C TRP A 169 25.26 -16.42 -25.15
N LYS A 170 25.70 -17.68 -25.10
CA LYS A 170 25.94 -18.41 -23.84
C LYS A 170 27.39 -18.87 -23.78
N LYS A 171 28.02 -18.69 -22.62
CA LYS A 171 29.33 -19.27 -22.33
C LYS A 171 29.14 -20.76 -22.10
N VAL A 172 29.89 -21.59 -22.82
CA VAL A 172 29.82 -23.05 -22.77
C VAL A 172 31.21 -23.64 -22.53
N GLU A 173 31.24 -24.81 -21.89
CA GLU A 173 32.44 -25.61 -21.65
C GLU A 173 32.38 -26.86 -22.52
N MET A 174 33.41 -27.09 -23.33
CA MET A 174 33.58 -28.29 -24.14
C MET A 174 34.73 -29.13 -23.61
N GLU A 175 34.46 -30.39 -23.32
CA GLU A 175 35.47 -31.36 -22.92
C GLU A 175 36.00 -32.07 -24.17
N ILE A 176 37.33 -32.06 -24.32
CA ILE A 176 38.02 -32.78 -25.39
C ILE A 176 38.92 -33.81 -24.74
N VAL A 177 38.66 -35.07 -25.04
CA VAL A 177 39.43 -36.20 -24.53
C VAL A 177 40.25 -36.77 -25.67
N ASN A 178 41.58 -36.73 -25.55
CA ASN A 178 42.46 -37.44 -26.47
C ASN A 178 42.74 -38.83 -25.91
N LYS A 179 42.08 -39.85 -26.48
CA LYS A 179 42.28 -41.26 -26.15
C LYS A 179 43.48 -41.87 -26.87
N GLY A 180 43.99 -41.19 -27.89
CA GLY A 180 45.10 -41.63 -28.70
C GLY A 180 46.45 -41.51 -28.00
N ASP A 181 47.46 -42.09 -28.63
CA ASP A 181 48.83 -42.15 -28.13
C ASP A 181 49.72 -41.01 -28.66
N ALA A 182 49.21 -40.14 -29.54
CA ALA A 182 49.90 -38.94 -30.02
C ALA A 182 49.20 -37.63 -29.60
N ILE A 183 49.99 -36.56 -29.44
CA ILE A 183 49.49 -35.21 -29.15
C ILE A 183 48.63 -34.69 -30.31
N ALA A 184 47.56 -33.96 -30.00
CA ALA A 184 46.83 -33.17 -30.97
C ALA A 184 47.20 -31.69 -30.80
N LYS A 185 47.93 -31.12 -31.77
CA LYS A 185 48.30 -29.71 -31.83
C LYS A 185 47.64 -29.02 -33.04
N ASN A 186 47.64 -27.68 -33.07
CA ASN A 186 46.99 -26.89 -34.12
C ASN A 186 45.53 -27.30 -34.35
N ILE A 187 44.78 -27.46 -33.28
CA ILE A 187 43.39 -27.92 -33.34
C ILE A 187 42.52 -26.79 -33.91
N ILE A 188 41.89 -27.05 -35.05
CA ILE A 188 40.94 -26.15 -35.71
C ILE A 188 39.56 -26.78 -35.63
N PHE A 189 38.59 -26.01 -35.14
CA PHE A 189 37.18 -26.40 -35.06
C PHE A 189 36.38 -25.75 -36.19
N GLU A 190 35.62 -26.57 -36.90
CA GLU A 190 34.56 -26.17 -37.83
C GLU A 190 33.22 -26.59 -37.21
N PHE A 191 32.28 -25.65 -37.13
CA PHE A 191 30.94 -25.87 -36.60
C PHE A 191 29.90 -25.69 -37.72
N SER A 192 28.73 -26.32 -37.59
CA SER A 192 27.61 -26.13 -38.51
C SER A 192 27.13 -24.67 -38.57
N GLU A 193 26.56 -24.25 -39.70
CA GLU A 193 26.11 -22.86 -39.94
C GLU A 193 24.94 -22.43 -39.02
N ASP A 194 24.29 -23.40 -38.37
CA ASP A 194 23.18 -23.19 -37.45
C ASP A 194 23.60 -22.53 -36.12
N VAL A 195 24.90 -22.42 -35.85
CA VAL A 195 25.44 -21.76 -34.65
C VAL A 195 26.51 -20.71 -34.99
N ALA A 196 26.60 -19.67 -34.16
CA ALA A 196 27.69 -18.71 -34.19
C ALA A 196 28.61 -18.90 -32.99
N ILE A 197 29.93 -18.86 -33.23
CA ILE A 197 30.99 -19.11 -32.22
C ILE A 197 31.85 -17.86 -32.02
N ARG A 198 32.26 -17.58 -30.77
CA ARG A 198 33.23 -16.52 -30.42
C ARG A 198 34.18 -16.97 -29.31
N ASN A 199 35.38 -16.37 -29.31
CA ASN A 199 36.41 -16.54 -28.29
C ASN A 199 36.84 -17.99 -28.08
N LEU A 200 36.95 -18.78 -29.15
CA LEU A 200 37.50 -20.12 -29.09
C LEU A 200 39.04 -20.02 -29.01
N PRO A 201 39.67 -20.49 -27.93
CA PRO A 201 41.12 -20.41 -27.78
C PRO A 201 41.84 -21.46 -28.61
N GLU A 202 43.07 -21.16 -29.02
CA GLU A 202 43.97 -22.18 -29.56
C GLU A 202 44.37 -23.16 -28.45
N ILE A 203 44.29 -24.45 -28.76
CA ILE A 203 44.53 -25.52 -27.79
C ILE A 203 45.33 -26.66 -28.39
N GLU A 204 46.04 -27.33 -27.48
CA GLU A 204 46.65 -28.64 -27.71
C GLU A 204 46.21 -29.59 -26.60
N VAL A 205 46.03 -30.87 -26.96
CA VAL A 205 45.60 -31.93 -26.05
C VAL A 205 46.62 -33.08 -26.08
N LYS A 206 47.28 -33.31 -24.94
CA LYS A 206 48.29 -34.36 -24.78
C LYS A 206 47.66 -35.76 -24.93
N PRO A 207 48.44 -36.79 -25.28
CA PRO A 207 47.96 -38.18 -25.29
C PRO A 207 47.32 -38.56 -23.94
N LYS A 208 46.28 -39.39 -23.98
CA LYS A 208 45.57 -39.93 -22.79
C LYS A 208 45.18 -38.87 -21.76
N SER A 209 44.87 -37.66 -22.23
CA SER A 209 44.52 -36.53 -21.38
C SER A 209 43.22 -35.87 -21.85
N LYS A 210 42.65 -35.06 -20.97
CA LYS A 210 41.48 -34.24 -21.28
C LYS A 210 41.77 -32.76 -21.12
N LYS A 211 41.07 -31.94 -21.89
CA LYS A 211 41.13 -30.49 -21.79
C LYS A 211 39.72 -29.90 -21.88
N ILE A 212 39.45 -28.94 -21.00
CA ILE A 212 38.19 -28.19 -21.00
C ILE A 212 38.45 -26.85 -21.71
N VAL A 213 37.56 -26.50 -22.63
CA VAL A 213 37.63 -25.28 -23.42
C VAL A 213 36.38 -24.47 -23.21
N GLU A 214 36.56 -23.23 -22.75
CA GLU A 214 35.48 -22.26 -22.62
C GLU A 214 35.38 -21.39 -23.87
N PHE A 215 34.18 -21.24 -24.41
CA PHE A 215 33.90 -20.33 -25.53
C PHE A 215 32.44 -19.87 -25.50
N TYR A 216 32.08 -18.94 -26.40
CA TYR A 216 30.71 -18.47 -26.53
C TYR A 216 30.05 -19.07 -27.76
N LEU A 217 28.85 -19.63 -27.56
CA LEU A 217 28.03 -20.22 -28.59
C LEU A 217 26.66 -19.52 -28.62
N LYS A 218 26.15 -19.22 -29.81
CA LYS A 218 24.80 -18.67 -30.04
C LYS A 218 24.09 -19.49 -31.12
N PRO A 219 23.00 -20.20 -30.81
CA PRO A 219 22.23 -20.91 -31.83
C PRO A 219 21.36 -19.95 -32.63
N ASN A 220 21.26 -20.18 -33.94
CA ASN A 220 20.47 -19.37 -34.87
C ASN A 220 19.17 -20.07 -35.33
N VAL A 221 19.02 -21.35 -35.00
CA VAL A 221 17.87 -22.20 -35.39
C VAL A 221 17.18 -22.77 -34.14
N LEU A 222 15.86 -22.93 -34.19
CA LEU A 222 15.02 -23.42 -33.10
C LEU A 222 14.82 -24.94 -33.18
N GLY A 223 14.69 -25.61 -32.03
CA GLY A 223 14.38 -27.05 -31.92
C GLY A 223 15.60 -27.91 -31.57
N GLU A 224 15.55 -29.20 -31.92
CA GLU A 224 16.71 -30.10 -31.81
C GLU A 224 17.69 -29.80 -32.95
N VAL A 225 18.75 -29.06 -32.63
CA VAL A 225 19.78 -28.63 -33.59
C VAL A 225 20.98 -29.57 -33.52
N PRO A 226 21.32 -30.29 -34.60
CA PRO A 226 22.55 -31.07 -34.65
C PRO A 226 23.76 -30.15 -34.81
N LEU A 227 24.57 -30.05 -33.76
CA LEU A 227 25.87 -29.40 -33.80
C LEU A 227 26.91 -30.37 -34.36
N GLU A 228 27.25 -30.20 -35.64
CA GLU A 228 28.39 -30.90 -36.22
C GLU A 228 29.68 -30.18 -35.82
N VAL A 229 30.55 -30.87 -35.11
CA VAL A 229 31.88 -30.40 -34.73
C VAL A 229 32.90 -31.18 -35.54
N LYS A 230 33.51 -30.53 -36.52
CA LYS A 230 34.61 -31.09 -37.30
C LYS A 230 35.92 -30.52 -36.77
N VAL A 231 36.80 -31.41 -36.34
CA VAL A 231 38.09 -31.06 -35.76
C VAL A 231 39.21 -31.51 -36.65
N ARG A 232 40.04 -30.56 -37.07
CA ARG A 232 41.29 -30.83 -37.78
C ARG A 232 42.46 -30.58 -36.83
N CYS A 233 43.36 -31.55 -36.68
CA CYS A 233 44.55 -31.38 -35.85
C CYS A 233 45.78 -32.02 -36.50
N LYS A 234 46.95 -31.67 -35.99
CA LYS A 234 48.23 -32.24 -36.38
C LYS A 234 48.84 -33.01 -35.22
N ASP A 235 49.59 -34.06 -35.51
CA ASP A 235 50.46 -34.69 -34.51
C ASP A 235 51.85 -34.03 -34.46
N HIS A 236 52.74 -34.57 -33.64
CA HIS A 236 54.12 -34.09 -33.53
C HIS A 236 54.89 -34.18 -34.86
N LEU A 237 54.53 -35.10 -35.77
CA LEU A 237 55.08 -35.28 -37.11
C LEU A 237 54.38 -34.42 -38.19
N ASN A 238 53.47 -33.52 -37.79
CA ASN A 238 52.65 -32.69 -38.68
C ASN A 238 51.71 -33.48 -39.62
N ARG A 239 51.40 -34.74 -39.31
CA ARG A 239 50.36 -35.50 -40.04
C ARG A 239 48.99 -34.96 -39.63
N GLU A 240 48.12 -34.76 -40.60
CA GLU A 240 46.78 -34.18 -40.41
C GLU A 240 45.74 -35.27 -40.12
N TYR A 241 44.89 -35.02 -39.13
CA TYR A 241 43.79 -35.89 -38.75
C TYR A 241 42.49 -35.08 -38.70
N GLU A 242 41.38 -35.72 -39.07
CA GLU A 242 40.04 -35.14 -39.01
C GLU A 242 39.13 -36.01 -38.16
N PHE A 243 38.41 -35.39 -37.23
CA PHE A 243 37.40 -36.02 -36.38
C PHE A 243 36.07 -35.30 -36.58
N ARG A 244 34.96 -36.03 -36.49
CA ARG A 244 33.61 -35.47 -36.57
C ARG A 244 32.79 -36.03 -35.44
N GLU A 245 32.14 -35.14 -34.71
CA GLU A 245 31.18 -35.47 -33.68
C GLU A 245 29.90 -34.68 -33.93
N THR A 246 28.75 -35.31 -33.73
CA THR A 246 27.45 -34.65 -33.82
C THR A 246 26.81 -34.63 -32.45
N ILE A 247 26.56 -33.43 -31.93
CA ILE A 247 25.98 -33.21 -30.61
C ILE A 247 24.60 -32.58 -30.80
N ILE A 248 23.55 -33.18 -30.23
CA ILE A 248 22.20 -32.61 -30.31
C ILE A 248 22.04 -31.51 -29.27
N LEU A 249 21.77 -30.29 -29.74
CA LEU A 249 21.44 -29.14 -28.91
C LEU A 249 19.92 -28.93 -28.90
N GLU A 250 19.31 -28.93 -27.73
CA GLU A 250 17.93 -28.49 -27.54
C GLU A 250 17.90 -26.96 -27.46
N VAL A 251 17.55 -26.31 -28.58
CA VAL A 251 17.42 -24.86 -28.68
C VAL A 251 15.97 -24.46 -28.47
N LYS A 252 15.72 -23.68 -27.43
CA LYS A 252 14.39 -23.13 -27.13
C LYS A 252 14.35 -21.66 -27.53
N GLU A 253 13.18 -21.14 -27.87
CA GLU A 253 13.03 -19.70 -28.05
C GLU A 253 13.47 -19.00 -26.76
N LYS A 254 13.97 -17.78 -26.91
CA LYS A 254 14.04 -16.88 -25.78
C LYS A 254 12.60 -16.70 -25.32
N VAL A 255 12.21 -17.47 -24.31
CA VAL A 255 11.17 -17.04 -23.39
C VAL A 255 11.72 -15.69 -22.95
N GLU A 256 11.16 -14.59 -23.46
CA GLU A 256 11.18 -13.38 -22.67
C GLU A 256 10.87 -13.87 -21.27
N GLU A 257 11.69 -13.53 -20.29
CA GLU A 257 11.26 -13.63 -18.91
C GLU A 257 10.03 -12.72 -18.80
N THR A 258 8.90 -13.27 -19.23
CA THR A 258 7.66 -13.19 -18.50
C THR A 258 8.11 -13.46 -17.08
N PRO A 259 7.99 -12.45 -16.20
CA PRO A 259 8.36 -12.63 -14.80
C PRO A 259 7.72 -13.94 -14.35
N GLU A 260 8.54 -14.82 -13.75
CA GLU A 260 8.18 -16.13 -13.19
C GLU A 260 6.72 -16.50 -13.40
N LYS A 261 6.37 -17.37 -14.39
CA LYS A 261 4.99 -17.81 -14.63
C LYS A 261 3.99 -16.74 -14.22
N GLY A 262 3.92 -15.65 -15.00
CA GLY A 262 2.89 -14.65 -14.83
C GLY A 262 1.62 -15.40 -14.54
N ILE A 263 1.17 -15.28 -13.28
CA ILE A 263 0.12 -16.12 -12.78
C ILE A 263 -1.02 -15.89 -13.77
N SER A 264 -1.46 -16.96 -14.45
CA SER A 264 -2.61 -16.82 -15.34
C SER A 264 -3.66 -16.02 -14.57
N PRO A 265 -4.36 -15.03 -15.15
CA PRO A 265 -5.45 -14.38 -14.43
C PRO A 265 -6.46 -15.40 -13.86
N ALA A 266 -6.47 -16.63 -14.40
CA ALA A 266 -7.20 -17.79 -13.88
C ALA A 266 -6.46 -18.64 -12.81
N GLU A 267 -5.13 -18.51 -12.65
CA GLU A 267 -4.32 -19.15 -11.60
C GLU A 267 -4.00 -18.21 -10.42
N PHE A 268 -4.35 -16.91 -10.48
CA PHE A 268 -4.19 -15.95 -9.37
C PHE A 268 -5.28 -16.23 -8.36
N THR A 269 -5.11 -17.36 -7.68
CA THR A 269 -5.77 -17.61 -6.43
C THR A 269 -4.90 -16.92 -5.39
N PRO A 270 -5.34 -15.79 -4.78
CA PRO A 270 -4.72 -15.32 -3.56
C PRO A 270 -4.71 -16.51 -2.61
N LYS A 271 -3.54 -17.12 -2.39
CA LYS A 271 -3.43 -18.14 -1.36
C LYS A 271 -3.84 -17.44 -0.08
N PRO A 272 -4.83 -17.95 0.68
CA PRO A 272 -5.23 -17.34 1.93
C PRO A 272 -4.07 -17.45 2.92
N THR A 273 -3.16 -16.47 2.88
CA THR A 273 -2.17 -16.30 3.93
C THR A 273 -2.93 -15.93 5.19
N THR A 274 -2.70 -16.65 6.28
CA THR A 274 -3.33 -16.29 7.55
C THR A 274 -2.98 -14.84 7.90
N PRO A 275 -3.80 -14.12 8.69
CA PRO A 275 -3.62 -12.69 8.91
C PRO A 275 -2.25 -12.29 9.48
N LYS A 276 -1.51 -13.24 10.09
CA LYS A 276 -0.19 -13.04 10.69
C LYS A 276 0.98 -13.55 9.84
N THR A 277 0.74 -14.20 8.70
CA THR A 277 1.83 -14.75 7.86
C THR A 277 2.38 -13.67 6.95
N PHE A 278 3.69 -13.45 7.00
CA PHE A 278 4.38 -12.59 6.04
C PHE A 278 4.52 -13.32 4.69
N PRO A 279 4.26 -12.67 3.55
CA PRO A 279 4.34 -13.35 2.26
C PRO A 279 5.76 -13.82 1.91
N PRO A 280 5.94 -15.10 1.52
CA PRO A 280 7.23 -15.64 1.11
C PRO A 280 7.94 -14.83 0.01
N GLU A 281 7.17 -14.27 -0.92
CA GLU A 281 7.61 -13.46 -2.06
C GLU A 281 8.37 -12.19 -1.63
N LEU A 282 8.15 -11.72 -0.39
CA LEU A 282 8.84 -10.56 0.17
C LEU A 282 10.05 -10.94 1.05
N SER A 283 10.27 -12.23 1.31
CA SER A 283 11.31 -12.72 2.23
C SER A 283 12.74 -12.49 1.71
N GLU A 284 12.91 -12.33 0.39
CA GLU A 284 14.22 -11.96 -0.17
C GLU A 284 14.60 -10.49 0.09
N ARG A 285 13.63 -9.63 0.41
CA ARG A 285 13.82 -8.18 0.61
C ARG A 285 13.93 -7.82 2.08
N TYR A 286 13.25 -8.57 2.93
CA TYR A 286 13.05 -8.27 4.33
C TYR A 286 13.45 -9.43 5.22
N VAL A 287 14.15 -9.11 6.30
CA VAL A 287 14.53 -10.04 7.38
C VAL A 287 13.97 -9.54 8.70
N GLU A 288 14.08 -10.34 9.77
CA GLU A 288 13.63 -9.98 11.13
C GLU A 288 12.17 -9.46 11.13
N VAL A 289 11.28 -10.20 10.47
CA VAL A 289 9.88 -9.78 10.28
C VAL A 289 9.03 -10.07 11.52
N GLU A 290 8.34 -9.05 12.01
CA GLU A 290 7.43 -9.12 13.14
C GLU A 290 6.06 -8.56 12.74
N PHE A 291 4.98 -9.27 13.06
CA PHE A 291 3.63 -8.78 12.85
C PHE A 291 3.28 -7.73 13.92
N ILE A 292 3.00 -6.49 13.51
CA ILE A 292 2.71 -5.39 14.45
C ILE A 292 1.22 -5.04 14.54
N GLY A 293 0.44 -5.29 13.48
CA GLY A 293 -0.97 -4.91 13.53
C GLY A 293 -1.78 -5.38 12.32
N LYS A 294 -3.11 -5.38 12.51
CA LYS A 294 -4.08 -5.65 11.47
C LYS A 294 -5.22 -4.63 11.56
N GLY A 295 -5.39 -3.85 10.52
CA GLY A 295 -6.57 -3.00 10.31
C GLY A 295 -7.70 -3.75 9.61
N GLY A 296 -8.73 -3.03 9.15
CA GLY A 296 -9.84 -3.61 8.40
C GLY A 296 -9.44 -4.16 7.01
N PHE A 297 -8.41 -3.58 6.39
CA PHE A 297 -8.07 -3.83 4.98
C PHE A 297 -6.61 -4.24 4.75
N ALA A 298 -5.74 -4.05 5.74
CA ALA A 298 -4.32 -4.39 5.63
C ALA A 298 -3.78 -4.96 6.94
N ARG A 299 -2.75 -5.79 6.79
CA ARG A 299 -1.86 -6.23 7.86
C ARG A 299 -0.54 -5.49 7.72
N VAL A 300 0.07 -5.16 8.85
CA VAL A 300 1.31 -4.40 8.90
C VAL A 300 2.34 -5.22 9.67
N PHE A 301 3.55 -5.25 9.12
CA PHE A 301 4.69 -5.92 9.70
C PHE A 301 5.81 -4.92 9.93
N LYS A 302 6.49 -5.01 11.08
CA LYS A 302 7.84 -4.48 11.23
C LYS A 302 8.80 -5.42 10.52
N ALA A 303 9.75 -4.86 9.79
CA ALA A 303 10.74 -5.64 9.06
C ALA A 303 12.05 -4.86 8.93
N LYS A 304 13.14 -5.56 8.65
CA LYS A 304 14.45 -4.97 8.41
C LYS A 304 14.90 -5.21 6.98
N ARG A 305 15.33 -4.15 6.31
CA ARG A 305 15.91 -4.20 4.96
C ARG A 305 17.33 -4.77 5.00
N LYS A 306 17.85 -5.16 3.84
CA LYS A 306 19.26 -5.62 3.67
C LYS A 306 20.30 -4.59 4.10
N ASP A 307 19.98 -3.30 4.03
CA ASP A 307 20.85 -2.19 4.48
C ASP A 307 20.77 -1.96 6.00
N GLY A 308 20.00 -2.79 6.73
CA GLY A 308 19.85 -2.71 8.18
C GLY A 308 18.75 -1.75 8.65
N LYS A 309 18.09 -1.01 7.74
CA LYS A 309 17.04 -0.06 8.12
C LYS A 309 15.74 -0.79 8.49
N GLU A 310 15.18 -0.43 9.65
CA GLU A 310 13.85 -0.89 10.06
C GLU A 310 12.74 -0.10 9.33
N VAL A 311 11.71 -0.82 8.88
CA VAL A 311 10.58 -0.31 8.11
C VAL A 311 9.29 -0.99 8.52
N ALA A 312 8.16 -0.34 8.21
CA ALA A 312 6.85 -0.97 8.25
C ALA A 312 6.45 -1.43 6.84
N VAL A 313 5.95 -2.65 6.72
CA VAL A 313 5.46 -3.26 5.48
C VAL A 313 3.96 -3.51 5.60
N LYS A 314 3.16 -2.72 4.88
CA LYS A 314 1.69 -2.81 4.86
C LYS A 314 1.25 -3.61 3.64
N ILE A 315 0.45 -4.64 3.88
CA ILE A 315 0.01 -5.61 2.87
C ILE A 315 -1.51 -5.77 2.97
N PRO A 316 -2.27 -5.69 1.86
CA PRO A 316 -3.71 -5.95 1.88
C PRO A 316 -4.06 -7.30 2.51
N ILE A 317 -5.20 -7.35 3.21
CA ILE A 317 -5.72 -8.60 3.80
C ILE A 317 -6.30 -9.51 2.72
N SER A 318 -6.98 -8.94 1.73
CA SER A 318 -7.56 -9.65 0.59
C SER A 318 -7.11 -9.00 -0.72
N LEU A 319 -7.10 -9.80 -1.79
CA LEU A 319 -6.76 -9.37 -3.14
C LEU A 319 -7.99 -9.31 -4.04
N ASP A 320 -9.17 -9.11 -3.46
CA ASP A 320 -10.40 -8.88 -4.23
C ASP A 320 -10.37 -7.52 -4.94
N GLU A 321 -11.18 -7.37 -5.98
CA GLU A 321 -11.20 -6.16 -6.81
C GLU A 321 -11.49 -4.89 -5.99
N SER A 322 -12.33 -4.98 -4.96
CA SER A 322 -12.64 -3.85 -4.11
C SER A 322 -11.40 -3.47 -3.28
N THR A 323 -10.74 -4.41 -2.62
CA THR A 323 -9.53 -4.11 -1.84
C THR A 323 -8.40 -3.61 -2.74
N GLY A 324 -8.21 -4.21 -3.91
CA GLY A 324 -7.24 -3.78 -4.92
C GLY A 324 -7.46 -2.34 -5.39
N LYS A 325 -8.70 -1.96 -5.74
CA LYS A 325 -9.03 -0.57 -6.13
C LYS A 325 -8.78 0.42 -4.98
N SER A 326 -9.07 0.05 -3.73
CA SER A 326 -8.80 0.92 -2.57
C SER A 326 -7.30 1.14 -2.42
N PHE A 327 -6.54 0.05 -2.50
CA PHE A 327 -5.10 0.06 -2.30
C PHE A 327 -4.39 0.86 -3.40
N LEU A 328 -4.80 0.73 -4.65
CA LEU A 328 -4.26 1.54 -5.75
C LEU A 328 -4.52 3.04 -5.56
N LYS A 329 -5.72 3.40 -5.08
CA LYS A 329 -6.06 4.79 -4.79
C LYS A 329 -5.25 5.34 -3.62
N GLU A 330 -5.04 4.51 -2.61
CA GLU A 330 -4.16 4.82 -1.47
C GLU A 330 -2.72 5.05 -1.94
N ILE A 331 -2.20 4.20 -2.83
CA ILE A 331 -0.87 4.38 -3.44
C ILE A 331 -0.82 5.72 -4.18
N GLU A 332 -1.79 5.97 -5.06
CA GLU A 332 -1.83 7.16 -5.89
C GLU A 332 -1.78 8.46 -5.07
N ASN A 333 -2.47 8.51 -3.94
CA ASN A 333 -2.48 9.69 -3.07
C ASN A 333 -1.22 9.76 -2.22
N TRP A 334 -0.89 8.68 -1.51
CA TRP A 334 0.13 8.72 -0.46
C TRP A 334 1.53 8.94 -1.03
N THR A 335 1.85 8.38 -2.20
CA THR A 335 3.18 8.53 -2.81
C THR A 335 3.47 9.95 -3.29
N LYS A 336 2.44 10.79 -3.47
CA LYS A 336 2.58 12.21 -3.82
C LYS A 336 2.88 13.09 -2.60
N LEU A 337 2.77 12.55 -1.38
CA LEU A 337 2.89 13.29 -0.14
C LEU A 337 4.25 13.06 0.52
N ASN A 338 5.02 14.13 0.71
CA ASN A 338 6.28 14.08 1.44
C ASN A 338 6.35 15.26 2.43
N HIS A 339 6.05 14.99 3.68
CA HIS A 339 6.00 16.00 4.73
C HIS A 339 6.34 15.38 6.09
N LYS A 340 6.93 16.15 7.01
CA LYS A 340 7.39 15.64 8.32
C LYS A 340 6.26 15.04 9.18
N ASN A 341 5.05 15.57 9.06
CA ASN A 341 3.83 15.11 9.74
C ASN A 341 2.98 14.16 8.89
N ILE A 342 3.57 13.54 7.88
CA ILE A 342 2.97 12.47 7.07
C ILE A 342 3.93 11.30 7.11
N VAL A 343 3.40 10.10 7.35
CA VAL A 343 4.22 8.88 7.34
C VAL A 343 4.83 8.70 5.96
N LYS A 344 6.16 8.60 5.89
CA LYS A 344 6.86 8.55 4.61
C LYS A 344 6.73 7.17 3.97
N VAL A 345 6.30 7.13 2.71
CA VAL A 345 6.38 5.93 1.87
C VAL A 345 7.76 5.85 1.25
N TYR A 346 8.46 4.72 1.44
CA TYR A 346 9.79 4.47 0.87
C TYR A 346 9.71 3.71 -0.45
N HIS A 347 8.81 2.73 -0.53
CA HIS A 347 8.65 1.88 -1.70
C HIS A 347 7.22 1.34 -1.74
N TYR A 348 6.77 0.90 -2.91
CA TYR A 348 5.52 0.18 -3.06
C TYR A 348 5.64 -0.73 -4.29
N ASN A 349 4.83 -1.79 -4.33
CA ASN A 349 4.71 -2.63 -5.51
C ASN A 349 3.30 -3.23 -5.56
N ILE A 350 2.90 -3.73 -6.72
CA ILE A 350 1.62 -4.43 -6.95
C ILE A 350 1.83 -5.92 -7.22
N LEU A 351 2.93 -6.28 -7.88
CA LEU A 351 3.21 -7.66 -8.31
C LEU A 351 4.58 -8.13 -7.77
N PRO A 352 4.71 -9.39 -7.33
CA PRO A 352 3.68 -10.44 -7.30
C PRO A 352 2.61 -10.21 -6.21
N ILE A 353 2.91 -9.36 -5.21
CA ILE A 353 2.00 -9.03 -4.11
C ILE A 353 1.96 -7.51 -3.91
N PRO A 354 0.77 -6.93 -3.71
CA PRO A 354 0.65 -5.52 -3.39
C PRO A 354 1.14 -5.21 -1.98
N TYR A 355 2.01 -4.20 -1.84
CA TYR A 355 2.48 -3.73 -0.54
C TYR A 355 2.98 -2.29 -0.57
N PHE A 356 3.02 -1.68 0.62
CA PHE A 356 3.80 -0.47 0.91
C PHE A 356 4.97 -0.81 1.83
N GLU A 357 6.14 -0.24 1.55
CA GLU A 357 7.21 -0.03 2.52
C GLU A 357 7.14 1.41 3.00
N MET A 358 7.05 1.62 4.31
CA MET A 358 6.90 2.94 4.91
C MET A 358 7.75 3.11 6.18
N GLU A 359 7.83 4.35 6.63
CA GLU A 359 8.41 4.74 7.90
C GLU A 359 7.79 3.95 9.06
N LEU A 360 8.63 3.28 9.84
CA LEU A 360 8.22 2.59 11.06
C LEU A 360 8.05 3.60 12.20
N CYS A 361 6.79 3.84 12.57
CA CYS A 361 6.40 4.66 13.72
C CYS A 361 6.32 3.80 14.99
N ASP A 362 6.33 4.45 16.15
CA ASP A 362 6.49 3.79 17.44
C ASP A 362 5.15 3.23 17.96
N HIS A 363 4.07 4.01 17.86
CA HIS A 363 2.69 3.60 18.19
C HIS A 363 1.68 4.59 17.58
N SER A 364 0.38 4.31 17.68
CA SER A 364 -0.70 5.22 17.25
C SER A 364 -1.27 6.03 18.41
N LEU A 365 -2.00 7.12 18.12
CA LEU A 365 -2.74 7.85 19.16
C LEU A 365 -3.86 7.01 19.81
N GLU A 366 -4.25 5.89 19.21
CA GLU A 366 -5.18 4.95 19.84
C GLU A 366 -4.56 4.30 21.10
N ASP A 367 -3.26 4.04 21.05
CA ASP A 367 -2.55 3.28 22.08
C ASP A 367 -2.19 4.15 23.31
N ILE A 368 -2.51 5.44 23.27
CA ILE A 368 -2.17 6.40 24.32
C ILE A 368 -3.31 6.46 25.34
N GLY A 369 -2.94 6.53 26.63
CA GLY A 369 -3.89 6.74 27.72
C GLY A 369 -4.59 8.10 27.60
N LYS A 370 -5.92 8.09 27.66
CA LYS A 370 -6.77 9.29 27.62
C LYS A 370 -7.45 9.47 28.99
N PRO A 371 -7.70 10.71 29.47
CA PRO A 371 -7.37 11.98 28.82
C PRO A 371 -5.86 12.28 28.87
N MET A 372 -5.39 13.03 27.87
CA MET A 372 -4.02 13.53 27.75
C MET A 372 -3.92 14.97 28.28
N ASP A 373 -2.70 15.41 28.56
CA ASP A 373 -2.41 16.81 28.87
C ASP A 373 -2.88 17.74 27.75
N ILE A 374 -3.45 18.89 28.10
CA ILE A 374 -4.09 19.80 27.16
C ILE A 374 -3.06 20.46 26.21
N GLU A 375 -1.89 20.82 26.74
CA GLU A 375 -0.81 21.45 25.96
C GLU A 375 -0.22 20.44 24.97
N GLU A 376 0.08 19.22 25.44
CA GLU A 376 0.58 18.12 24.60
C GLU A 376 -0.44 17.77 23.50
N THR A 377 -1.72 17.64 23.86
CA THR A 377 -2.78 17.35 22.89
C THR A 377 -2.90 18.46 21.84
N ALA A 378 -2.91 19.73 22.27
CA ALA A 378 -2.98 20.86 21.34
C ALA A 378 -1.77 20.88 20.39
N TRP A 379 -0.58 20.52 20.86
CA TRP A 379 0.61 20.39 20.03
C TRP A 379 0.51 19.25 19.02
N ILE A 380 -0.02 18.09 19.42
CA ILE A 380 -0.27 16.96 18.52
C ILE A 380 -1.25 17.36 17.41
N ILE A 381 -2.35 18.00 17.77
CA ILE A 381 -3.38 18.45 16.84
C ILE A 381 -2.84 19.55 15.91
N PHE A 382 -2.04 20.48 16.42
CA PHE A 382 -1.38 21.52 15.63
C PHE A 382 -0.47 20.92 14.54
N ASN A 383 0.36 19.94 14.90
CA ASN A 383 1.28 19.28 13.98
C ASN A 383 0.54 18.34 13.00
N THR A 384 -0.53 17.68 13.44
CA THR A 384 -1.42 16.93 12.54
C THR A 384 -2.05 17.85 11.51
N ALA A 385 -2.54 19.02 11.94
CA ALA A 385 -3.08 20.02 11.03
C ALA A 385 -2.03 20.58 10.06
N GLU A 386 -0.73 20.54 10.39
CA GLU A 386 0.36 20.93 9.47
C GLU A 386 0.46 19.93 8.30
N GLY A 387 0.37 18.63 8.61
CA GLY A 387 0.30 17.57 7.60
C GLY A 387 -0.93 17.71 6.70
N LEU A 388 -2.10 17.99 7.28
CA LEU A 388 -3.32 18.23 6.51
C LEU A 388 -3.22 19.47 5.62
N LYS A 389 -2.65 20.57 6.13
CA LYS A 389 -2.43 21.80 5.36
C LYS A 389 -1.60 21.53 4.11
N TYR A 390 -0.54 20.74 4.25
CA TYR A 390 0.26 20.31 3.11
C TYR A 390 -0.54 19.45 2.12
N ALA A 391 -1.27 18.43 2.59
CA ALA A 391 -2.06 17.57 1.70
C ALA A 391 -3.20 18.32 0.98
N HIS A 392 -3.89 19.22 1.68
CA HIS A 392 -4.94 20.09 1.12
C HIS A 392 -4.38 21.01 0.02
N SER A 393 -3.14 21.49 0.17
CA SER A 393 -2.46 22.25 -0.90
C SER A 393 -2.25 21.42 -2.18
N GLN A 394 -2.12 20.10 -2.05
CA GLN A 394 -2.04 19.13 -3.15
C GLN A 394 -3.42 18.64 -3.62
N LYS A 395 -4.51 19.23 -3.13
CA LYS A 395 -5.90 18.84 -3.41
C LYS A 395 -6.25 17.41 -2.97
N ILE A 396 -5.55 16.90 -1.97
CA ILE A 396 -5.82 15.59 -1.35
C ILE A 396 -6.48 15.84 0.01
N ILE A 397 -7.68 15.28 0.21
CA ILE A 397 -8.41 15.25 1.49
C ILE A 397 -8.32 13.85 2.09
N HIS A 398 -8.27 13.73 3.41
CA HIS A 398 -7.99 12.45 4.09
C HIS A 398 -9.25 11.56 4.22
N LEU A 399 -10.33 12.10 4.79
CA LEU A 399 -11.66 11.48 4.98
C LEU A 399 -11.75 10.30 5.97
N ASP A 400 -10.65 9.77 6.49
CA ASP A 400 -10.63 8.74 7.55
C ASP A 400 -9.71 9.11 8.73
N LEU A 401 -9.71 10.37 9.18
CA LEU A 401 -8.93 10.74 10.36
C LEU A 401 -9.54 10.15 11.63
N LYS A 402 -8.69 9.47 12.41
CA LYS A 402 -9.00 8.85 13.71
C LYS A 402 -7.67 8.58 14.45
N PRO A 403 -7.68 8.31 15.76
CA PRO A 403 -6.44 8.13 16.52
C PRO A 403 -5.54 7.03 15.96
N HIS A 404 -6.11 5.92 15.48
CA HIS A 404 -5.38 4.84 14.81
C HIS A 404 -4.55 5.28 13.60
N ASN A 405 -5.02 6.30 12.86
CA ASN A 405 -4.37 6.75 11.62
C ASN A 405 -3.38 7.91 11.86
N ILE A 406 -3.24 8.38 13.10
CA ILE A 406 -2.24 9.36 13.52
C ILE A 406 -1.20 8.61 14.34
N LEU A 407 -0.03 8.39 13.75
CA LEU A 407 1.07 7.67 14.37
C LEU A 407 2.06 8.62 15.01
N LEU A 408 2.79 8.17 16.03
CA LEU A 408 3.88 8.92 16.64
C LEU A 408 5.24 8.34 16.23
N LYS A 409 6.16 9.21 15.84
CA LYS A 409 7.57 8.88 15.64
C LYS A 409 8.44 9.84 16.42
N ASP A 410 9.14 9.34 17.43
CA ASP A 410 9.96 10.15 18.34
C ASP A 410 9.13 11.32 18.93
N GLY A 411 7.87 11.03 19.29
CA GLY A 411 6.89 12.00 19.78
C GLY A 411 6.24 12.89 18.71
N ILE A 412 6.69 12.85 17.45
CA ILE A 412 6.14 13.68 16.37
C ILE A 412 4.93 12.98 15.72
N PRO A 413 3.74 13.63 15.64
CA PRO A 413 2.58 13.04 14.99
C PRO A 413 2.72 13.04 13.48
N LYS A 414 2.32 11.92 12.88
CA LYS A 414 2.39 11.63 11.45
C LYS A 414 1.09 10.97 10.98
N ILE A 415 0.48 11.55 9.96
CA ILE A 415 -0.75 11.01 9.36
C ILE A 415 -0.38 9.85 8.42
N SER A 416 -1.09 8.74 8.57
CA SER A 416 -1.01 7.53 7.75
C SER A 416 -2.34 7.27 7.04
N ASP A 417 -2.39 6.26 6.16
CA ASP A 417 -3.63 5.71 5.61
C ASP A 417 -4.45 6.70 4.74
N TRP A 418 -3.79 7.29 3.74
CA TRP A 418 -4.36 8.25 2.77
C TRP A 418 -5.31 7.64 1.71
N GLY A 419 -5.86 6.46 2.01
CA GLY A 419 -6.77 5.70 1.17
C GLY A 419 -8.20 6.17 1.33
N LEU A 420 -8.55 7.27 0.63
CA LEU A 420 -9.87 7.91 0.59
C LEU A 420 -11.03 6.95 0.91
N SER A 421 -11.51 7.00 2.17
CA SER A 421 -12.57 6.17 2.75
C SER A 421 -13.57 5.69 1.71
N LYS A 422 -13.56 4.39 1.41
CA LYS A 422 -14.49 3.83 0.43
C LYS A 422 -15.93 3.85 0.96
N VAL A 423 -16.81 4.23 0.03
CA VAL A 423 -18.17 3.72 -0.21
C VAL A 423 -18.79 3.06 1.02
N MET A 424 -19.77 3.74 1.63
CA MET A 424 -20.84 3.04 2.35
C MET A 424 -21.44 2.06 1.35
N THR A 425 -20.96 0.82 1.34
CA THR A 425 -21.62 -0.24 0.58
C THR A 425 -23.00 -0.36 1.17
N GLU A 426 -24.02 -0.18 0.34
CA GLU A 426 -25.45 -0.36 0.61
C GLU A 426 -25.80 -1.83 0.94
N SER A 427 -25.02 -2.45 1.83
CA SER A 427 -25.29 -3.78 2.34
C SER A 427 -26.00 -3.60 3.68
N SER A 428 -27.32 -3.58 3.58
CA SER A 428 -28.30 -3.50 4.67
C SER A 428 -28.29 -4.72 5.61
N SER A 429 -27.13 -5.24 5.99
CA SER A 429 -26.99 -6.24 7.04
C SER A 429 -26.39 -5.58 8.27
N ALA A 430 -27.28 -5.21 9.21
CA ALA A 430 -26.97 -4.66 10.54
C ALA A 430 -26.28 -5.68 11.48
N THR A 431 -25.49 -6.61 10.93
CA THR A 431 -24.75 -7.61 11.69
C THR A 431 -23.37 -7.81 11.06
N ALA A 432 -22.35 -7.36 11.80
CA ALA A 432 -20.95 -7.76 11.67
C ALA A 432 -20.16 -7.31 10.42
N ASN A 433 -19.87 -6.01 10.33
CA ASN A 433 -18.52 -5.57 9.94
C ASN A 433 -17.81 -5.04 11.19
N LYS A 434 -17.05 -5.91 11.87
CA LYS A 434 -16.22 -5.63 13.07
C LYS A 434 -15.13 -4.55 12.88
N GLY A 435 -15.15 -3.78 11.79
CA GLY A 435 -14.14 -2.77 11.46
C GLY A 435 -14.70 -1.45 10.92
N PHE A 436 -16.03 -1.24 10.91
CA PHE A 436 -16.63 0.02 10.46
C PHE A 436 -17.25 0.76 11.66
N THR A 437 -16.51 1.74 12.20
CA THR A 437 -17.00 2.59 13.29
C THR A 437 -17.06 4.04 12.79
N PRO A 438 -18.22 4.54 12.34
CA PRO A 438 -18.38 5.89 11.79
C PRO A 438 -18.41 6.98 12.87
N ILE A 439 -17.94 6.70 14.09
CA ILE A 439 -17.94 7.64 15.22
C ILE A 439 -17.12 8.90 14.97
N TYR A 440 -16.14 8.84 14.05
CA TYR A 440 -15.35 9.99 13.61
C TYR A 440 -15.94 10.66 12.36
N ALA A 441 -16.93 10.04 11.70
CA ALA A 441 -17.49 10.57 10.47
C ALA A 441 -18.17 11.92 10.70
N SER A 442 -18.07 12.81 9.72
CA SER A 442 -18.78 14.08 9.75
C SER A 442 -20.25 13.94 9.36
N PRO A 443 -21.11 14.91 9.71
CA PRO A 443 -22.52 14.91 9.30
C PRO A 443 -22.67 14.80 7.78
N GLU A 444 -21.82 15.48 7.00
CA GLU A 444 -21.86 15.40 5.54
C GLU A 444 -21.40 14.04 4.98
N GLN A 445 -20.59 13.27 5.71
CA GLN A 445 -20.26 11.90 5.32
C GLN A 445 -21.44 10.95 5.54
N ILE A 446 -22.27 11.21 6.56
CA ILE A 446 -23.47 10.41 6.88
C ILE A 446 -24.62 10.76 5.93
N ASP A 447 -24.88 12.05 5.72
CA ASP A 447 -25.95 12.55 4.85
C ASP A 447 -25.63 12.40 3.35
N SER A 448 -24.49 11.79 2.99
CA SER A 448 -24.00 11.68 1.60
C SER A 448 -23.91 13.03 0.86
N LYS A 449 -23.63 14.11 1.60
CA LYS A 449 -23.39 15.46 1.05
C LYS A 449 -21.96 15.60 0.53
N SER A 450 -21.67 16.71 -0.14
CA SER A 450 -20.33 16.98 -0.66
C SER A 450 -19.27 17.04 0.44
N LYS A 451 -18.15 16.36 0.22
CA LYS A 451 -16.99 16.31 1.13
C LYS A 451 -15.95 17.31 0.64
N ASP A 452 -15.28 17.96 1.59
CA ASP A 452 -14.20 18.91 1.31
C ASP A 452 -13.20 18.93 2.48
N GLU A 453 -12.21 19.81 2.44
CA GLU A 453 -11.18 19.96 3.47
C GLU A 453 -11.75 20.15 4.91
N LYS A 454 -12.98 20.66 5.05
CA LYS A 454 -13.65 20.87 6.34
C LYS A 454 -14.22 19.59 6.93
N THR A 455 -14.30 18.53 6.13
CA THR A 455 -14.58 17.18 6.62
C THR A 455 -13.44 16.70 7.49
N ASP A 456 -12.18 16.85 7.05
CA ASP A 456 -11.01 16.49 7.87
C ASP A 456 -10.93 17.33 9.16
N ILE A 457 -11.33 18.60 9.10
CA ILE A 457 -11.40 19.49 10.30
C ILE A 457 -12.38 18.94 11.34
N TRP A 458 -13.54 18.43 10.92
CA TRP A 458 -14.49 17.78 11.83
C TRP A 458 -13.84 16.56 12.48
N GLN A 459 -13.25 15.68 11.69
CA GLN A 459 -12.66 14.44 12.18
C GLN A 459 -11.53 14.72 13.17
N LEU A 460 -10.68 15.70 12.87
CA LEU A 460 -9.64 16.16 13.78
C LEU A 460 -10.22 16.77 15.06
N GLY A 461 -11.38 17.45 14.98
CA GLY A 461 -12.13 17.93 16.14
C GLY A 461 -12.65 16.81 17.03
N VAL A 462 -13.12 15.70 16.44
CA VAL A 462 -13.55 14.51 17.20
C VAL A 462 -12.35 13.88 17.90
N VAL A 463 -11.22 13.73 17.20
CA VAL A 463 -9.96 13.26 17.80
C VAL A 463 -9.54 14.17 18.94
N PHE A 464 -9.53 15.49 18.73
CA PHE A 464 -9.12 16.44 19.78
C PHE A 464 -10.03 16.34 21.01
N TYR A 465 -11.34 16.27 20.81
CA TYR A 465 -12.31 16.06 21.89
C TYR A 465 -11.99 14.80 22.70
N GLU A 466 -11.78 13.68 22.02
CA GLU A 466 -11.53 12.39 22.66
C GLU A 466 -10.21 12.38 23.43
N LEU A 467 -9.14 12.96 22.88
CA LEU A 467 -7.85 13.03 23.56
C LEU A 467 -7.91 13.84 24.85
N VAL A 468 -8.64 14.96 24.90
CA VAL A 468 -8.71 15.80 26.11
C VAL A 468 -9.76 15.35 27.12
N THR A 469 -10.76 14.56 26.72
CA THR A 469 -11.84 14.12 27.62
C THR A 469 -11.79 12.64 27.99
N GLY A 470 -11.10 11.81 27.19
CA GLY A 470 -11.18 10.36 27.27
C GLY A 470 -12.48 9.77 26.70
N GLU A 471 -13.38 10.60 26.17
CA GLU A 471 -14.69 10.17 25.70
C GLU A 471 -15.00 10.68 24.29
N LEU A 472 -15.84 9.97 23.54
CA LEU A 472 -16.32 10.46 22.25
C LEU A 472 -17.38 11.57 22.42
N PRO A 473 -17.42 12.58 21.53
CA PRO A 473 -18.38 13.68 21.60
C PRO A 473 -19.84 13.27 21.39
N PHE A 474 -20.06 12.15 20.69
CA PHE A 474 -21.39 11.62 20.37
C PHE A 474 -21.47 10.17 20.84
N LYS A 475 -22.45 9.88 21.69
CA LYS A 475 -22.74 8.55 22.24
C LYS A 475 -24.16 8.12 21.89
N GLY A 476 -24.39 6.81 21.89
CA GLY A 476 -25.70 6.18 21.71
C GLY A 476 -25.59 4.68 21.95
N ASP A 477 -26.70 4.05 22.32
CA ASP A 477 -26.75 2.62 22.65
C ASP A 477 -26.70 1.74 21.38
N GLY A 478 -27.06 2.32 20.23
CA GLY A 478 -27.06 1.66 18.94
C GLY A 478 -26.43 2.49 17.83
N PHE A 479 -26.03 1.82 16.76
CA PHE A 479 -25.40 2.42 15.58
C PHE A 479 -26.22 3.58 15.00
N VAL A 480 -27.53 3.38 14.82
CA VAL A 480 -28.44 4.41 14.29
C VAL A 480 -28.52 5.62 15.21
N GLU A 481 -28.48 5.41 16.52
CA GLU A 481 -28.54 6.50 17.49
C GLU A 481 -27.26 7.35 17.44
N ILE A 482 -26.09 6.71 17.33
CA ILE A 482 -24.81 7.41 17.17
C ILE A 482 -24.83 8.27 15.89
N LEU A 483 -25.26 7.70 14.76
CA LEU A 483 -25.37 8.46 13.50
C LEU A 483 -26.34 9.64 13.64
N THR A 484 -27.48 9.42 14.29
CA THR A 484 -28.45 10.48 14.58
C THR A 484 -27.85 11.57 15.48
N ALA A 485 -27.07 11.19 16.50
CA ALA A 485 -26.40 12.15 17.38
C ALA A 485 -25.36 12.98 16.61
N ILE A 486 -24.59 12.35 15.72
CA ILE A 486 -23.62 13.05 14.87
C ILE A 486 -24.32 14.07 13.97
N THR A 487 -25.50 13.80 13.42
CA THR A 487 -26.18 14.74 12.52
C THR A 487 -27.03 15.78 13.24
N THR A 488 -27.57 15.49 14.44
CA THR A 488 -28.61 16.32 15.07
C THR A 488 -28.27 16.89 16.46
N LYS A 489 -27.44 16.22 17.27
CA LYS A 489 -27.16 16.62 18.66
C LYS A 489 -25.88 17.45 18.75
N GLU A 490 -25.89 18.54 19.51
CA GLU A 490 -24.63 19.21 19.90
C GLU A 490 -23.88 18.34 20.93
N PRO A 491 -22.54 18.26 20.86
CA PRO A 491 -21.78 17.50 21.84
C PRO A 491 -21.78 18.19 23.20
N VAL A 492 -21.63 17.40 24.25
CA VAL A 492 -21.35 17.91 25.61
C VAL A 492 -20.09 18.77 25.55
N LYS A 493 -20.01 19.82 26.35
CA LYS A 493 -18.80 20.66 26.34
C LYS A 493 -17.63 19.88 26.94
N PRO A 494 -16.42 19.92 26.35
CA PRO A 494 -15.24 19.27 26.93
C PRO A 494 -14.99 19.62 28.39
N SER A 495 -15.21 20.88 28.79
CA SER A 495 -15.01 21.33 30.17
C SER A 495 -15.98 20.76 31.20
N GLU A 496 -17.11 20.19 30.75
CA GLU A 496 -18.07 19.50 31.63
C GLU A 496 -17.59 18.07 31.99
N ILE A 497 -16.66 17.50 31.20
CA ILE A 497 -16.06 16.18 31.41
C ILE A 497 -14.66 16.33 32.02
N ASN A 498 -13.82 17.17 31.42
CA ASN A 498 -12.50 17.53 31.91
C ASN A 498 -12.40 19.06 32.06
N PRO A 499 -12.46 19.62 33.29
CA PRO A 499 -12.39 21.06 33.52
C PRO A 499 -11.19 21.77 32.89
N GLU A 500 -10.04 21.10 32.77
CA GLU A 500 -8.82 21.67 32.14
C GLU A 500 -9.00 21.90 30.64
N ALA A 501 -9.86 21.11 29.98
CA ALA A 501 -10.19 21.28 28.56
C ALA A 501 -10.91 22.61 28.27
N LYS A 502 -11.29 23.40 29.28
CA LYS A 502 -11.88 24.73 29.11
C LYS A 502 -11.02 25.66 28.25
N GLU A 503 -9.70 25.51 28.32
CA GLU A 503 -8.76 26.33 27.58
C GLU A 503 -8.87 26.16 26.06
N VAL A 504 -9.18 24.94 25.60
CA VAL A 504 -9.26 24.55 24.19
C VAL A 504 -10.69 24.31 23.70
N GLU A 505 -11.68 24.33 24.58
CA GLU A 505 -13.10 24.08 24.30
C GLU A 505 -13.62 24.85 23.09
N LYS A 506 -13.32 26.15 22.99
CA LYS A 506 -13.79 26.98 21.87
C LYS A 506 -13.28 26.47 20.52
N ILE A 507 -12.05 25.96 20.46
CA ILE A 507 -11.43 25.42 19.25
C ILE A 507 -12.11 24.11 18.87
N ILE A 508 -12.26 23.20 19.84
CA ILE A 508 -12.91 21.89 19.64
C ILE A 508 -14.35 22.07 19.17
N MET A 509 -15.14 22.87 19.87
CA MET A 509 -16.55 23.10 19.55
C MET A 509 -16.75 23.78 18.19
N LYS A 510 -15.79 24.60 17.74
CA LYS A 510 -15.82 25.18 16.40
C LYS A 510 -15.52 24.15 15.31
N CYS A 511 -14.64 23.17 15.57
CA CYS A 511 -14.43 22.04 14.65
C CYS A 511 -15.70 21.18 14.50
N LEU A 512 -16.44 21.01 15.61
CA LEU A 512 -17.63 20.16 15.69
C LEU A 512 -18.95 20.85 15.34
N LYS A 513 -18.92 22.00 14.65
CA LYS A 513 -20.14 22.64 14.12
C LYS A 513 -20.75 21.79 13.03
N LYS A 514 -22.06 21.51 13.11
CA LYS A 514 -22.75 20.67 12.10
C LYS A 514 -22.67 21.29 10.71
N ASN A 515 -22.95 22.59 10.63
CA ASN A 515 -22.84 23.34 9.37
C ASN A 515 -21.37 23.64 9.04
N LYS A 516 -20.90 23.15 7.88
CA LYS A 516 -19.53 23.40 7.38
C LYS A 516 -19.16 24.89 7.30
N LYS A 517 -20.13 25.78 7.06
CA LYS A 517 -19.90 27.24 6.99
C LYS A 517 -19.54 27.87 8.34
N GLU A 518 -19.86 27.19 9.44
CA GLU A 518 -19.60 27.66 10.80
C GLU A 518 -18.31 27.06 11.40
N ARG A 519 -17.75 26.04 10.73
CA ARG A 519 -16.42 25.48 11.08
C ARG A 519 -15.31 26.44 10.65
N TYR A 520 -14.08 26.11 11.03
CA TYR A 520 -12.90 26.70 10.37
C TYR A 520 -12.97 26.46 8.86
N GLN A 521 -12.69 27.49 8.06
CA GLN A 521 -12.83 27.40 6.61
C GLN A 521 -11.62 26.75 5.94
N SER A 522 -10.50 26.66 6.65
CA SER A 522 -9.30 25.91 6.29
C SER A 522 -8.56 25.42 7.54
N VAL A 523 -7.74 24.37 7.39
CA VAL A 523 -6.86 23.90 8.47
C VAL A 523 -5.85 24.96 8.92
N LYS A 524 -5.48 25.91 8.04
CA LYS A 524 -4.63 27.06 8.40
C LYS A 524 -5.30 27.96 9.44
N GLU A 525 -6.62 28.15 9.38
CA GLU A 525 -7.34 28.93 10.40
C GLU A 525 -7.39 28.20 11.74
N LEU A 526 -7.62 26.89 11.73
CA LEU A 526 -7.54 26.05 12.93
C LEU A 526 -6.15 26.13 13.57
N GLN A 527 -5.09 25.97 12.77
CA GLN A 527 -3.71 26.08 13.24
C GLN A 527 -3.39 27.42 13.87
N ARG A 528 -3.92 28.53 13.34
CA ARG A 528 -3.70 29.86 13.94
C ARG A 528 -4.27 29.96 15.36
N ASP A 529 -5.45 29.40 15.62
CA ASP A 529 -6.03 29.44 16.97
C ASP A 529 -5.29 28.50 17.94
N LEU A 530 -4.82 27.34 17.45
CA LEU A 530 -3.92 26.46 18.21
C LEU A 530 -2.57 27.13 18.50
N SER A 531 -1.97 27.82 17.52
CA SER A 531 -0.73 28.59 17.66
C SER A 531 -0.85 29.66 18.73
N LYS A 532 -1.97 30.40 18.76
CA LYS A 532 -2.23 31.40 19.81
C LYS A 532 -2.28 30.77 21.19
N TYR A 533 -2.98 29.64 21.33
CA TYR A 533 -3.07 28.93 22.61
C TYR A 533 -1.69 28.44 23.08
N LEU A 534 -0.98 27.69 22.24
CA LEU A 534 0.35 27.17 22.55
C LEU A 534 1.36 28.30 22.80
N GLY A 535 1.29 29.38 22.03
CA GLY A 535 2.15 30.55 22.20
C GLY A 535 1.97 31.24 23.55
N ILE A 536 0.76 31.25 24.12
CA ILE A 536 0.54 31.74 25.49
C ILE A 536 1.21 30.79 26.49
N LYS A 537 0.99 29.48 26.36
CA LYS A 537 1.56 28.46 27.25
C LYS A 537 3.08 28.43 27.22
N TYR A 538 3.68 28.46 26.03
CA TYR A 538 5.14 28.49 25.89
C TYR A 538 5.75 29.77 26.44
N LYS A 539 5.07 30.92 26.36
CA LYS A 539 5.53 32.16 27.03
C LYS A 539 5.53 32.03 28.55
N GLU A 540 4.53 31.35 29.12
CA GLU A 540 4.47 31.07 30.56
C GLU A 540 5.58 30.09 30.99
N SER A 541 5.73 28.98 30.26
CA SER A 541 6.75 27.97 30.52
C SER A 541 8.18 28.47 30.30
N LEU A 542 8.39 29.38 29.33
CA LEU A 542 9.66 30.08 29.16
C LEU A 542 9.98 30.95 30.39
N LYS A 543 9.04 31.77 30.86
CA LYS A 543 9.26 32.61 32.06
C LYS A 543 9.59 31.76 33.29
N LEU A 544 8.90 30.63 33.46
CA LEU A 544 9.12 29.72 34.59
C LEU A 544 10.46 28.98 34.51
N SER A 545 10.87 28.52 33.32
CA SER A 545 12.17 27.85 33.15
C SER A 545 13.32 28.82 33.37
N VAL A 546 13.21 30.06 32.89
CA VAL A 546 14.20 31.12 33.10
C VAL A 546 14.35 31.45 34.58
N SER A 547 13.24 31.60 35.33
CA SER A 547 13.30 31.89 36.77
C SER A 547 13.90 30.74 37.59
N ARG A 548 13.85 29.51 37.07
CA ARG A 548 14.45 28.32 37.67
C ARG A 548 15.89 28.05 37.20
N GLY A 549 16.41 28.83 36.26
CA GLY A 549 17.74 28.61 35.68
C GLY A 549 17.84 27.33 34.82
N ASP A 550 16.71 26.83 34.29
CA ASP A 550 16.67 25.63 33.44
C ASP A 550 16.90 26.00 31.97
N SER A 551 18.18 26.22 31.61
CA SER A 551 18.57 26.67 30.27
C SER A 551 18.07 25.74 29.16
N ARG A 552 18.01 24.43 29.40
CA ARG A 552 17.55 23.46 28.40
C ARG A 552 16.07 23.66 28.09
N ARG A 553 15.22 23.76 29.11
CA ARG A 553 13.79 24.05 28.90
C ARG A 553 13.58 25.46 28.33
N SER A 554 14.37 26.44 28.76
CA SER A 554 14.30 27.80 28.20
C SER A 554 14.64 27.82 26.70
N ALA A 555 15.68 27.08 26.27
CA ALA A 555 16.01 26.91 24.87
C ALA A 555 14.85 26.28 24.08
N TYR A 556 14.26 25.22 24.62
CA TYR A 556 13.10 24.56 24.02
C TYR A 556 11.93 25.53 23.80
N TYR A 557 11.40 26.14 24.87
CA TYR A 557 10.22 27.01 24.74
C TYR A 557 10.50 28.27 23.91
N CYS A 558 11.71 28.84 24.00
CA CYS A 558 12.10 29.98 23.18
C CYS A 558 12.19 29.61 21.69
N CYS A 559 12.68 28.42 21.37
CA CYS A 559 12.74 27.93 20.00
C CYS A 559 11.36 27.61 19.42
N GLU A 560 10.44 27.03 20.20
CA GLU A 560 9.07 26.80 19.73
C GLU A 560 8.34 28.12 19.45
N LEU A 561 8.54 29.14 20.29
CA LEU A 561 8.01 30.48 20.05
C LEU A 561 8.60 31.14 18.80
N LEU A 562 9.90 30.99 18.57
CA LEU A 562 10.55 31.39 17.33
C LEU A 562 9.88 30.73 16.11
N LEU A 563 9.72 29.40 16.12
CA LEU A 563 9.11 28.66 15.02
C LEU A 563 7.66 29.11 14.75
N MET A 564 6.87 29.33 15.81
CA MET A 564 5.49 29.82 15.68
C MET A 564 5.46 31.21 15.04
N SER A 565 6.25 32.15 15.55
CA SER A 565 6.34 33.50 14.99
C SER A 565 6.81 33.49 13.53
N MET A 566 7.75 32.60 13.18
CA MET A 566 8.20 32.45 11.80
C MET A 566 7.08 31.93 10.88
N LYS A 567 6.34 30.91 11.31
CA LYS A 567 5.22 30.33 10.54
C LYS A 567 4.02 31.26 10.38
N ASP A 568 3.82 32.14 11.36
CA ASP A 568 2.82 33.21 11.30
C ASP A 568 3.30 34.45 10.52
N ASN A 569 4.52 34.40 9.94
CA ASN A 569 5.18 35.49 9.23
C ASN A 569 5.33 36.77 10.08
N ASN A 570 5.49 36.61 11.40
CA ASN A 570 5.72 37.69 12.35
C ASN A 570 7.22 37.89 12.57
N ILE A 571 7.88 38.57 11.62
CA ILE A 571 9.34 38.71 11.60
C ILE A 571 9.92 39.40 12.84
N ILE A 572 9.19 40.37 13.41
CA ILE A 572 9.63 41.11 14.60
C ILE A 572 9.71 40.17 15.81
N GLU A 573 8.65 39.38 16.00
CA GLU A 573 8.58 38.45 17.13
C GLU A 573 9.53 37.25 16.91
N ALA A 574 9.69 36.80 15.67
CA ALA A 574 10.69 35.79 15.31
C ALA A 574 12.12 36.28 15.63
N TYR A 575 12.50 37.48 15.19
CA TYR A 575 13.82 38.05 15.51
C TYR A 575 14.05 38.17 17.01
N LYS A 576 13.04 38.63 17.75
CA LYS A 576 13.11 38.70 19.22
C LYS A 576 13.44 37.32 19.82
N TYR A 577 12.70 36.28 19.45
CA TYR A 577 12.93 34.94 20.01
C TYR A 577 14.22 34.29 19.52
N ALA A 578 14.67 34.57 18.28
CA ALA A 578 15.99 34.14 17.82
C ALA A 578 17.11 34.80 18.65
N SER A 579 16.97 36.10 18.94
CA SER A 579 17.91 36.82 19.81
C SER A 579 17.89 36.30 21.25
N ASP A 580 16.72 36.05 21.81
CA ASP A 580 16.58 35.51 23.17
C ASP A 580 17.19 34.09 23.26
N LEU A 581 17.03 33.27 22.21
CA LEU A 581 17.52 31.89 22.15
C LEU A 581 19.05 31.78 22.24
N LEU A 582 19.80 32.82 21.85
CA LEU A 582 21.26 32.87 22.00
C LEU A 582 21.72 32.80 23.47
N ASN A 583 20.85 33.16 24.42
CA ASN A 583 21.16 33.10 25.85
C ASN A 583 21.03 31.69 26.42
N TYR A 584 20.36 30.78 25.71
CA TYR A 584 20.07 29.43 26.18
C TYR A 584 20.78 28.34 25.36
N THR A 585 21.49 28.74 24.30
CA THR A 585 22.17 27.83 23.37
C THR A 585 23.69 27.98 23.44
N GLU A 586 24.40 26.88 23.15
CA GLU A 586 25.85 26.77 23.18
C GLU A 586 26.36 26.00 21.94
N GLY A 587 27.69 25.98 21.75
CA GLY A 587 28.34 25.21 20.68
C GLY A 587 27.87 25.54 19.27
N GLU A 588 27.69 24.50 18.46
CA GLU A 588 27.25 24.59 17.06
C GLU A 588 25.84 25.20 16.94
N VAL A 589 24.91 24.82 17.83
CA VAL A 589 23.53 25.34 17.81
C VAL A 589 23.53 26.85 18.01
N LYS A 590 24.36 27.39 18.91
CA LYS A 590 24.47 28.84 19.11
C LYS A 590 24.91 29.57 17.84
N GLN A 591 25.86 29.00 17.09
CA GLN A 591 26.33 29.58 15.83
C GLN A 591 25.22 29.61 14.79
N GLU A 592 24.48 28.51 14.63
CA GLU A 592 23.34 28.44 13.70
C GLU A 592 22.22 29.43 14.06
N VAL A 593 21.92 29.58 15.36
CA VAL A 593 20.96 30.58 15.86
C VAL A 593 21.47 31.99 15.58
N GLN A 594 22.77 32.25 15.73
CA GLN A 594 23.36 33.57 15.48
C GLN A 594 23.24 33.95 14.00
N GLU A 595 23.48 33.01 13.08
CA GLU A 595 23.28 33.23 11.66
C GLU A 595 21.81 33.50 11.34
N LEU A 596 20.88 32.67 11.85
CA LEU A 596 19.45 32.87 11.64
C LEU A 596 18.97 34.22 12.17
N CYS A 597 19.47 34.63 13.35
CA CYS A 597 19.20 35.93 13.93
C CYS A 597 19.71 37.07 13.04
N GLY A 598 20.90 36.93 12.45
CA GLY A 598 21.46 37.86 11.47
C GLY A 598 20.60 37.98 10.21
N ASP A 599 20.14 36.86 9.65
CA ASP A 599 19.27 36.81 8.47
C ASP A 599 17.93 37.51 8.72
N LEU A 600 17.31 37.27 9.88
CA LEU A 600 16.06 37.92 10.30
C LEU A 600 16.27 39.43 10.53
N LYS A 601 17.37 39.82 11.16
CA LYS A 601 17.73 41.23 11.40
C LYS A 601 17.91 42.00 10.09
N PHE A 602 18.69 41.45 9.17
CA PHE A 602 18.92 42.03 7.86
C PHE A 602 17.60 42.30 7.13
N ARG A 603 16.67 41.35 7.18
CA ARG A 603 15.34 41.51 6.57
C ARG A 603 14.55 42.65 7.19
N ILE A 604 14.51 42.74 8.52
CA ILE A 604 13.84 43.84 9.23
C ILE A 604 14.45 45.20 8.83
N GLU A 605 15.78 45.31 8.83
CA GLU A 605 16.49 46.56 8.49
C GLU A 605 16.26 47.01 7.04
N ASN A 606 16.02 46.06 6.13
CA ASN A 606 15.72 46.33 4.73
C ASN A 606 14.21 46.39 4.42
N GLY A 607 13.33 46.35 5.43
CA GLY A 607 11.88 46.41 5.25
C GLY A 607 11.28 45.17 4.55
N ILE A 608 12.00 44.05 4.54
CA ILE A 608 11.55 42.77 3.98
C ILE A 608 10.79 42.02 5.07
N ASN A 609 9.46 42.12 5.03
CA ASN A 609 8.61 41.53 6.07
C ASN A 609 8.36 40.02 5.90
N ASP A 610 8.72 39.45 4.75
CA ASP A 610 8.48 38.05 4.43
C ASP A 610 9.62 37.15 4.92
N ILE A 611 9.25 36.04 5.56
CA ILE A 611 10.14 34.99 6.02
C ILE A 611 10.08 33.82 5.02
N PRO A 612 11.13 33.58 4.22
CA PRO A 612 11.12 32.52 3.23
C PRO A 612 11.15 31.15 3.91
N GLU A 613 10.58 30.16 3.21
CA GLU A 613 10.52 28.76 3.65
C GLU A 613 11.90 28.18 3.99
N GLU A 614 12.97 28.63 3.33
CA GLU A 614 14.35 28.20 3.61
C GLU A 614 14.80 28.59 5.01
N LEU A 615 14.45 29.78 5.49
CA LEU A 615 14.77 30.20 6.86
C LEU A 615 13.92 29.43 7.88
N ILE A 616 12.66 29.14 7.56
CA ILE A 616 11.81 28.29 8.41
C ILE A 616 12.44 26.91 8.55
N LYS A 617 12.91 26.30 7.46
CA LYS A 617 13.62 25.00 7.50
C LYS A 617 14.90 25.06 8.33
N LYS A 618 15.68 26.15 8.23
CA LYS A 618 16.87 26.36 9.09
C LYS A 618 16.49 26.37 10.57
N ALA A 619 15.42 27.09 10.92
CA ALA A 619 14.90 27.10 12.29
C ALA A 619 14.37 25.72 12.74
N GLU A 620 13.77 24.94 11.84
CA GLU A 620 13.29 23.58 12.16
C GLU A 620 14.44 22.61 12.44
N VAL A 621 15.59 22.76 11.76
CA VAL A 621 16.81 22.00 12.05
C VAL A 621 17.36 22.35 13.43
N ILE A 622 17.44 23.65 13.76
CA ILE A 622 17.85 24.12 15.09
C ILE A 622 16.92 23.55 16.16
N ALA A 623 15.60 23.62 15.95
CA ALA A 623 14.62 23.07 16.88
C ALA A 623 14.77 21.56 17.07
N HIS A 624 15.06 20.81 16.00
CA HIS A 624 15.34 19.38 16.10
C HIS A 624 16.55 19.11 17.00
N LYS A 625 17.68 19.81 16.79
CA LYS A 625 18.88 19.71 17.66
C LYS A 625 18.55 20.05 19.12
N ILE A 626 17.74 21.09 19.35
CA ILE A 626 17.31 21.49 20.69
C ILE A 626 16.51 20.38 21.39
N ARG A 627 15.59 19.74 20.66
CA ARG A 627 14.72 18.67 21.18
C ARG A 627 15.51 17.42 21.56
N VAL A 628 16.46 16.99 20.72
CA VAL A 628 17.28 15.79 20.98
C VAL A 628 18.36 16.00 22.05
N GLY A 629 18.58 17.26 22.46
CA GLY A 629 19.69 17.66 23.34
C GLY A 629 20.91 18.04 22.50
N PHE A 630 21.43 19.23 22.77
CA PHE A 630 22.55 19.85 22.04
C PHE A 630 23.70 20.15 22.98
#